data_AF-A0A6J0LI64-F1
#
_entry.id   AF-A0A6J0LI64-F1
#
_cell.length_a   1.000
_cell.length_b   1.000
_cell.length_c   1.000
_cell.angle_alpha   90.00
_cell.angle_beta   90.00
_cell.angle_gamma   90.00
#
_symmetry.space_group_name_H-M   'P 1'
#
loop_
_entity.id
_entity.type
_entity.pdbx_description
1 polymer ?
#
loop_
_entity_poly.entity_id
_entity_poly.type
_entity_poly.pdbx_seq_one_letter_code
_entity_poly.pdbx_strand_id
1 'polypeptide(L)'
;MPKEKPVPSNRTRVSPYPLRSTRTQKEPIEAQAPSQWEDVLCVICQEAPHNAILLRCSSSSTGCRAYMCDTSVRHSNCFKQYRKKNMNRVTKVLNCPYCRGEVHEAMKVQSEGRRALNAKPRSCAFENCNLSGTYSQLKNHLKADHPRSTRPLVDQGRVRAWEQMQRDTEHNDIMTAAGLPTGLEVFHEQLPDVPPRLVIFLWSMEWCKVYCIISFPIHFRIVS
;
A
#
# COMPACT_ATOMS: atom_id res chain seq x y z
N MET A 1 32.22 -46.61 57.64
CA MET A 1 33.14 -46.09 56.61
C MET A 1 32.50 -44.87 55.95
N PRO A 2 33.15 -43.70 55.92
CA PRO A 2 32.60 -42.51 55.27
C PRO A 2 32.68 -42.64 53.75
N LYS A 3 31.60 -42.25 53.03
CA LYS A 3 31.63 -42.11 51.57
C LYS A 3 32.32 -40.79 51.22
N GLU A 4 33.45 -40.87 50.52
CA GLU A 4 34.14 -39.71 49.96
C GLU A 4 33.31 -39.06 48.83
N LYS A 5 33.35 -37.74 48.75
CA LYS A 5 32.71 -36.94 47.69
C LYS A 5 33.67 -36.79 46.49
N PRO A 6 33.25 -37.00 45.23
CA PRO A 6 34.12 -36.75 44.10
C PRO A 6 34.25 -35.25 43.78
N VAL A 7 35.47 -34.82 43.51
CA VAL A 7 35.87 -33.48 43.02
C VAL A 7 35.47 -33.32 41.54
N PRO A 8 34.96 -32.17 41.08
CA PRO A 8 34.63 -31.99 39.67
C PRO A 8 35.88 -31.73 38.84
N SER A 9 36.23 -32.68 37.96
CA SER A 9 37.26 -32.51 36.93
C SER A 9 36.68 -31.71 35.76
N ASN A 10 37.22 -30.52 35.55
CA ASN A 10 36.86 -29.63 34.46
C ASN A 10 37.44 -30.19 33.14
N ARG A 11 36.64 -30.97 32.40
CA ARG A 11 36.97 -31.40 31.04
C ARG A 11 35.97 -30.80 30.06
N THR A 12 36.42 -29.76 29.36
CA THR A 12 35.76 -29.13 28.22
C THR A 12 35.38 -30.18 27.19
N ARG A 13 34.07 -30.42 27.03
CA ARG A 13 33.53 -31.36 26.04
C ARG A 13 33.64 -30.74 24.65
N VAL A 14 34.64 -31.16 23.87
CA VAL A 14 34.73 -30.81 22.45
C VAL A 14 33.64 -31.61 21.71
N SER A 15 32.76 -30.90 21.00
CA SER A 15 31.69 -31.49 20.20
C SER A 15 32.27 -32.22 18.97
N PRO A 16 31.81 -33.43 18.60
CA PRO A 16 32.38 -34.22 17.49
C PRO A 16 31.99 -33.73 16.08
N TYR A 17 31.22 -32.65 15.94
CA TYR A 17 30.75 -32.16 14.64
C TYR A 17 31.60 -30.97 14.17
N PRO A 18 32.10 -30.97 12.92
CA PRO A 18 32.79 -29.82 12.36
C PRO A 18 31.84 -28.62 12.28
N LEU A 19 32.17 -27.54 12.99
CA LEU A 19 31.55 -26.24 12.75
C LEU A 19 31.93 -25.80 11.33
N ARG A 20 30.95 -25.74 10.43
CA ARG A 20 31.10 -25.23 9.07
C ARG A 20 31.33 -23.71 9.13
N SER A 21 32.57 -23.31 9.37
CA SER A 21 33.05 -21.94 9.18
C SER A 21 33.44 -21.77 7.72
N THR A 22 32.51 -21.28 6.91
CA THR A 22 32.87 -20.64 5.64
C THR A 22 32.83 -19.14 5.85
N ARG A 23 33.93 -18.61 6.36
CA ARG A 23 34.33 -17.22 6.16
C ARG A 23 34.75 -17.07 4.70
N THR A 24 33.77 -17.01 3.79
CA THR A 24 34.03 -16.57 2.43
C THR A 24 34.25 -15.07 2.46
N GLN A 25 35.32 -14.66 1.80
CA GLN A 25 35.83 -13.30 1.81
C GLN A 25 34.75 -12.31 1.34
N LYS A 26 34.78 -11.12 1.95
CA LYS A 26 34.02 -9.96 1.54
C LYS A 26 34.64 -9.46 0.23
N GLU A 27 34.20 -10.03 -0.88
CA GLU A 27 34.45 -9.45 -2.20
C GLU A 27 33.80 -8.05 -2.26
N PRO A 28 34.41 -7.08 -2.97
CA PRO A 28 33.86 -5.74 -3.11
C PRO A 28 32.44 -5.80 -3.67
N ILE A 29 31.58 -4.91 -3.19
CA ILE A 29 30.21 -4.73 -3.68
C ILE A 29 30.30 -4.31 -5.15
N GLU A 30 30.37 -5.29 -6.04
CA GLU A 30 30.03 -5.14 -7.43
C GLU A 30 28.56 -4.73 -7.43
N ALA A 31 28.26 -3.57 -8.01
CA ALA A 31 26.90 -3.05 -8.09
C ALA A 31 26.04 -4.11 -8.80
N GLN A 32 25.36 -4.94 -8.00
CA GLN A 32 24.43 -5.93 -8.50
C GLN A 32 23.45 -5.18 -9.38
N ALA A 33 23.33 -5.63 -10.63
CA ALA A 33 22.31 -5.14 -11.55
C ALA A 33 21.00 -4.98 -10.77
N PRO A 34 20.28 -3.84 -10.92
CA PRO A 34 19.08 -3.58 -10.13
C PRO A 34 18.20 -4.80 -10.23
N SER A 35 17.89 -5.39 -9.07
CA SER A 35 17.04 -6.56 -9.03
C SER A 35 15.78 -6.20 -9.80
N GLN A 36 15.31 -7.07 -10.72
CA GLN A 36 14.03 -6.87 -11.43
C GLN A 36 12.82 -6.66 -10.49
N TRP A 37 13.04 -6.78 -9.18
CA TRP A 37 12.10 -6.62 -8.09
C TRP A 37 12.28 -5.31 -7.31
N GLU A 38 13.21 -4.42 -7.67
CA GLU A 38 13.55 -3.20 -6.92
C GLU A 38 12.37 -2.23 -6.79
N ASP A 39 11.61 -2.05 -7.87
CA ASP A 39 10.48 -1.11 -7.92
C ASP A 39 9.11 -1.78 -7.71
N VAL A 40 9.10 -3.05 -7.32
CA VAL A 40 7.85 -3.79 -7.13
C VAL A 40 7.21 -3.44 -5.77
N LEU A 41 6.06 -2.78 -5.85
CA LEU A 41 5.26 -2.38 -4.70
C LEU A 41 3.87 -3.03 -4.72
N CYS A 42 3.32 -3.26 -3.53
CA CYS A 42 1.94 -3.69 -3.37
C CYS A 42 1.00 -2.53 -3.68
N VAL A 43 0.03 -2.76 -4.57
CA VAL A 43 -0.93 -1.72 -4.99
C VAL A 43 -1.78 -1.14 -3.86
N ILE A 44 -1.90 -1.84 -2.73
CA ILE A 44 -2.76 -1.43 -1.60
C ILE A 44 -1.96 -0.79 -0.48
N CYS A 45 -0.86 -1.42 -0.04
CA CYS A 45 -0.08 -0.93 1.10
C CYS A 45 1.17 -0.13 0.71
N GLN A 46 1.44 -0.02 -0.60
CA GLN A 46 2.56 0.74 -1.17
C GLN A 46 3.93 0.35 -0.59
N GLU A 47 4.09 -0.92 -0.21
CA GLU A 47 5.34 -1.49 0.28
C GLU A 47 5.70 -2.74 -0.52
N ALA A 48 6.95 -3.18 -0.38
CA ALA A 48 7.40 -4.47 -0.89
C ALA A 48 6.40 -5.58 -0.50
N PRO A 49 5.78 -6.26 -1.49
CA PRO A 49 4.75 -7.25 -1.19
C PRO A 49 5.33 -8.51 -0.58
N HIS A 50 4.84 -8.88 0.61
CA HIS A 50 5.18 -10.15 1.23
C HIS A 50 4.38 -11.31 0.63
N ASN A 51 5.04 -12.43 0.37
CA ASN A 51 4.47 -13.56 -0.38
C ASN A 51 3.74 -13.06 -1.64
N ALA A 52 4.44 -12.24 -2.41
CA ALA A 52 3.86 -11.50 -3.51
C ALA A 52 3.10 -12.39 -4.50
N ILE A 53 1.95 -11.89 -4.91
CA ILE A 53 1.21 -12.38 -6.07
C ILE A 53 1.14 -11.28 -7.13
N LEU A 54 0.97 -11.68 -8.38
CA LEU A 54 0.73 -10.81 -9.52
C LEU A 54 -0.68 -11.11 -10.06
N LEU A 55 -1.49 -10.08 -10.24
CA LEU A 55 -2.77 -10.21 -10.94
C LEU A 55 -2.54 -10.09 -12.45
N ARG A 56 -3.05 -11.06 -13.20
CA ARG A 56 -3.13 -10.95 -14.66
C ARG A 56 -4.53 -10.50 -15.05
N CYS A 57 -4.61 -9.24 -15.48
CA CYS A 57 -5.82 -8.65 -16.04
C CYS A 57 -5.83 -8.71 -17.57
N SER A 58 -6.95 -8.31 -18.19
CA SER A 58 -7.04 -8.13 -19.64
C SER A 58 -5.93 -7.24 -20.23
N SER A 59 -5.46 -6.24 -19.48
CA SER A 59 -4.35 -5.35 -19.86
C SER A 59 -2.94 -5.89 -19.50
N SER A 60 -2.79 -7.19 -19.24
CA SER A 60 -1.45 -7.74 -18.92
C SER A 60 -0.49 -7.66 -20.10
N SER A 61 -1.00 -7.79 -21.33
CA SER A 61 -0.22 -7.68 -22.57
C SER A 61 0.30 -6.25 -22.80
N THR A 62 -0.43 -5.24 -22.33
CA THR A 62 -0.02 -3.83 -22.41
C THR A 62 0.86 -3.40 -21.24
N GLY A 63 1.28 -4.35 -20.39
CA GLY A 63 2.22 -4.11 -19.30
C GLY A 63 1.59 -3.84 -17.93
N CYS A 64 0.28 -4.04 -17.75
CA CYS A 64 -0.33 -3.92 -16.42
C CYS A 64 0.22 -5.01 -15.49
N ARG A 65 0.85 -4.59 -14.38
CA ARG A 65 1.45 -5.47 -13.38
C ARG A 65 1.03 -5.08 -11.98
N ALA A 66 -0.11 -5.60 -11.52
CA ALA A 66 -0.63 -5.34 -10.17
C ALA A 66 -0.12 -6.38 -9.18
N TYR A 67 0.83 -6.01 -8.32
CA TYR A 67 1.34 -6.87 -7.26
C TYR A 67 0.60 -6.68 -5.93
N MET A 68 0.37 -7.76 -5.20
CA MET A 68 -0.29 -7.73 -3.89
C MET A 68 0.39 -8.65 -2.87
N CYS A 69 0.25 -8.31 -1.60
CA CYS A 69 0.63 -9.21 -0.50
C CYS A 69 -0.39 -10.36 -0.35
N ASP A 70 0.08 -11.61 -0.29
CA ASP A 70 -0.72 -12.80 0.03
C ASP A 70 -0.16 -13.54 1.26
N THR A 71 -0.45 -13.00 2.43
CA THR A 71 0.03 -13.53 3.71
C THR A 71 -1.12 -14.08 4.55
N SER A 72 -0.84 -14.46 5.81
CA SER A 72 -1.88 -14.79 6.79
C SER A 72 -2.57 -13.53 7.33
N VAL A 73 -3.68 -13.72 8.05
CA VAL A 73 -4.47 -12.64 8.68
C VAL A 73 -3.68 -11.78 9.68
N ARG A 74 -2.58 -12.32 10.23
CA ARG A 74 -1.70 -11.58 11.15
C ARG A 74 -0.71 -10.65 10.45
N HIS A 75 -0.73 -10.58 9.13
CA HIS A 75 0.18 -9.78 8.30
C HIS A 75 -0.63 -8.99 7.26
N SER A 76 0.06 -8.25 6.40
CA SER A 76 -0.56 -7.52 5.29
C SER A 76 -1.24 -8.45 4.29
N ASN A 77 -2.47 -8.85 4.54
CA ASN A 77 -3.24 -9.78 3.73
C ASN A 77 -4.02 -9.05 2.63
N CYS A 78 -3.31 -8.20 1.86
CA CYS A 78 -3.89 -7.22 0.93
C CYS A 78 -4.78 -7.89 -0.11
N PHE A 79 -4.31 -8.97 -0.76
CA PHE A 79 -5.07 -9.64 -1.82
C PHE A 79 -6.39 -10.22 -1.31
N LYS A 80 -6.38 -10.95 -0.19
CA LYS A 80 -7.63 -11.57 0.33
C LYS A 80 -8.64 -10.51 0.76
N GLN A 81 -8.17 -9.38 1.33
CA GLN A 81 -9.04 -8.27 1.68
C GLN A 81 -9.64 -7.61 0.44
N TYR A 82 -8.81 -7.33 -0.56
CA TYR A 82 -9.25 -6.75 -1.83
C TYR A 82 -10.27 -7.63 -2.53
N ARG A 83 -9.97 -8.92 -2.68
CA ARG A 83 -10.89 -9.88 -3.25
C ARG A 83 -12.20 -9.95 -2.47
N LYS A 84 -12.18 -9.93 -1.13
CA LYS A 84 -13.41 -9.97 -0.33
C LYS A 84 -14.29 -8.74 -0.54
N LYS A 85 -13.70 -7.55 -0.69
CA LYS A 85 -14.43 -6.28 -0.85
C LYS A 85 -14.89 -6.03 -2.28
N ASN A 86 -14.08 -6.38 -3.28
CA ASN A 86 -14.26 -5.97 -4.68
C ASN A 86 -14.67 -7.11 -5.61
N MET A 87 -14.79 -8.35 -5.12
CA MET A 87 -15.34 -9.44 -5.94
C MET A 87 -16.83 -9.22 -6.14
N ASN A 88 -17.27 -9.17 -7.40
CA ASN A 88 -18.68 -9.15 -7.73
C ASN A 88 -19.34 -10.45 -7.21
N ARG A 89 -20.38 -10.32 -6.39
CA ARG A 89 -21.02 -11.49 -5.75
C ARG A 89 -21.81 -12.35 -6.74
N VAL A 90 -22.29 -11.75 -7.83
CA VAL A 90 -23.10 -12.41 -8.86
C VAL A 90 -22.19 -13.10 -9.87
N THR A 91 -21.30 -12.33 -10.51
CA THR A 91 -20.44 -12.85 -11.59
C THR A 91 -19.18 -13.53 -11.07
N LYS A 92 -18.82 -13.33 -9.79
CA LYS A 92 -17.53 -13.76 -9.19
C LYS A 92 -16.32 -13.23 -9.97
N VAL A 93 -16.49 -12.07 -10.60
CA VAL A 93 -15.42 -11.35 -11.31
C VAL A 93 -14.73 -10.39 -10.36
N LEU A 94 -13.41 -10.35 -10.43
CA LEU A 94 -12.56 -9.38 -9.74
C LEU A 94 -11.96 -8.44 -10.80
N ASN A 95 -12.04 -7.14 -10.57
CA ASN A 95 -11.41 -6.15 -11.44
C ASN A 95 -10.00 -5.83 -10.94
N CYS A 96 -9.12 -5.41 -11.84
CA CYS A 96 -7.77 -5.01 -11.49
C CYS A 96 -7.76 -3.57 -10.95
N PRO A 97 -7.05 -3.28 -9.85
CA PRO A 97 -7.04 -1.93 -9.28
C PRO A 97 -6.29 -0.89 -10.11
N TYR A 98 -5.45 -1.33 -11.07
CA TYR A 98 -4.75 -0.42 -12.00
C TYR A 98 -5.50 -0.25 -13.31
N CYS A 99 -5.77 -1.36 -14.01
CA CYS A 99 -6.32 -1.33 -15.37
C CYS A 99 -7.85 -1.38 -15.39
N ARG A 100 -8.51 -1.73 -14.28
CA ARG A 100 -9.96 -2.02 -14.14
C ARG A 100 -10.50 -3.16 -14.99
N GLY A 101 -9.67 -3.69 -15.88
CA GLY A 101 -9.91 -4.92 -16.59
C GLY A 101 -10.15 -6.10 -15.66
N GLU A 102 -10.92 -7.06 -16.17
CA GLU A 102 -11.18 -8.32 -15.48
C GLU A 102 -9.87 -9.05 -15.19
N VAL A 103 -9.75 -9.53 -13.94
CA VAL A 103 -8.63 -10.36 -13.48
C VAL A 103 -8.97 -11.80 -13.79
N HIS A 104 -8.22 -12.39 -14.70
CA HIS A 104 -8.39 -13.79 -15.09
C HIS A 104 -7.70 -14.73 -14.09
N GLU A 105 -6.52 -14.35 -13.60
CA GLU A 105 -5.76 -15.16 -12.64
C GLU A 105 -4.93 -14.32 -11.66
N ALA A 106 -4.66 -14.92 -10.50
CA ALA A 106 -3.75 -14.41 -9.49
C ALA A 106 -2.61 -15.42 -9.29
N MET A 107 -1.45 -15.11 -9.85
CA MET A 107 -0.30 -15.99 -9.86
C MET A 107 0.67 -15.64 -8.74
N LYS A 108 1.21 -16.64 -8.05
CA LYS A 108 2.32 -16.42 -7.09
C LYS A 108 3.56 -16.01 -7.87
N VAL A 109 4.24 -14.98 -7.39
CA VAL A 109 5.55 -14.61 -7.92
C VAL A 109 6.50 -15.80 -7.76
N GLN A 110 7.35 -16.03 -8.77
CA GLN A 110 8.33 -17.11 -8.78
C GLN A 110 9.23 -17.07 -7.53
N SER A 111 9.82 -18.22 -7.20
CA SER A 111 10.56 -18.42 -5.95
C SER A 111 11.66 -17.38 -5.71
N GLU A 112 12.40 -16.99 -6.74
CA GLU A 112 13.46 -15.98 -6.66
C GLU A 112 12.90 -14.59 -6.36
N GLY A 113 11.91 -14.14 -7.13
CA GLY A 113 11.27 -12.84 -6.89
C GLY A 113 10.58 -12.76 -5.54
N ARG A 114 9.89 -13.83 -5.14
CA ARG A 114 9.25 -13.90 -3.83
C ARG A 114 10.28 -13.83 -2.70
N ARG A 115 11.46 -14.44 -2.85
CA ARG A 115 12.56 -14.33 -1.88
C ARG A 115 13.10 -12.91 -1.83
N ALA A 116 13.35 -12.28 -2.97
CA ALA A 116 13.82 -10.90 -3.05
C ALA A 116 12.84 -9.93 -2.37
N LEU A 117 11.55 -10.03 -2.69
CA LEU A 117 10.51 -9.18 -2.11
C LEU A 117 10.32 -9.42 -0.61
N ASN A 118 10.40 -10.66 -0.14
CA ASN A 118 10.33 -11.00 1.29
C ASN A 118 11.56 -10.54 2.09
N ALA A 119 12.70 -10.32 1.42
CA ALA A 119 13.93 -9.85 2.04
C ALA A 119 13.96 -8.32 2.20
N LYS A 120 13.07 -7.59 1.52
CA LYS A 120 12.96 -6.14 1.70
C LYS A 120 12.40 -5.82 3.09
N PRO A 121 13.02 -4.88 3.83
CA PRO A 121 12.57 -4.55 5.18
C PRO A 121 11.25 -3.77 5.15
N ARG A 122 10.39 -4.04 6.13
CA ARG A 122 9.16 -3.29 6.40
C ARG A 122 9.06 -3.00 7.89
N SER A 123 8.38 -1.91 8.24
CA SER A 123 8.10 -1.56 9.63
C SER A 123 6.91 -2.37 10.15
N CYS A 124 6.89 -2.60 11.46
CA CYS A 124 5.73 -3.17 12.13
C CYS A 124 4.53 -2.22 11.99
N ALA A 125 3.35 -2.78 11.74
CA ALA A 125 2.14 -1.97 11.53
C ALA A 125 1.41 -1.61 12.84
N PHE A 126 1.94 -1.97 14.01
CA PHE A 126 1.39 -1.51 15.28
C PHE A 126 1.85 -0.11 15.61
N GLU A 127 0.90 0.72 16.02
CA GLU A 127 1.20 2.01 16.66
C GLU A 127 2.11 1.78 17.87
N ASN A 128 3.16 2.60 17.97
CA ASN A 128 4.21 2.52 19.01
C ASN A 128 5.15 1.29 18.92
N CYS A 129 5.18 0.57 17.81
CA CYS A 129 6.18 -0.47 17.57
C CYS A 129 7.21 -0.04 16.52
N ASN A 130 8.48 0.03 16.92
CA ASN A 130 9.59 0.48 16.06
C ASN A 130 10.37 -0.66 15.39
N LEU A 131 9.88 -1.90 15.45
CA LEU A 131 10.59 -2.99 14.79
C LEU A 131 10.46 -2.85 13.27
N SER A 132 11.58 -2.89 12.56
CA SER A 132 11.63 -3.05 11.11
C SER A 132 12.45 -4.28 10.74
N GLY A 133 12.02 -5.03 9.73
CA GLY A 133 12.77 -6.18 9.25
C GLY A 133 12.13 -6.88 8.07
N THR A 134 12.75 -7.98 7.66
CA THR A 134 12.23 -8.89 6.62
C THR A 134 10.91 -9.54 7.02
N TYR A 135 10.22 -10.17 6.06
CA TYR A 135 8.99 -10.90 6.33
C TYR A 135 9.12 -11.92 7.47
N SER A 136 10.22 -12.68 7.49
CA SER A 136 10.45 -13.72 8.50
C SER A 136 10.68 -13.12 9.90
N GLN A 137 11.40 -12.00 9.99
CA GLN A 137 11.64 -11.29 11.24
C GLN A 137 10.33 -10.71 11.79
N LEU A 138 9.57 -10.01 10.96
CA LEU A 138 8.25 -9.48 11.32
C LEU A 138 7.30 -10.60 11.74
N LYS A 139 7.28 -11.72 11.02
CA LYS A 139 6.44 -12.88 11.36
C LYS A 139 6.75 -13.46 12.73
N ASN A 140 8.03 -13.52 13.10
CA ASN A 140 8.43 -14.04 14.40
C ASN A 140 8.14 -13.02 15.51
N HIS A 141 8.46 -11.75 15.28
CA HIS A 141 8.12 -10.65 16.18
C HIS A 141 6.63 -10.60 16.52
N LEU A 142 5.76 -10.71 15.52
CA LEU A 142 4.32 -10.67 15.74
C LEU A 142 3.80 -11.81 16.60
N LYS A 143 4.49 -12.96 16.58
CA LYS A 143 4.16 -14.08 17.46
C LYS A 143 4.64 -13.87 18.89
N ALA A 144 5.80 -13.23 19.06
CA ALA A 144 6.42 -13.00 20.37
C ALA A 144 5.79 -11.81 21.09
N ASP A 145 5.71 -10.66 20.42
CA ASP A 145 5.43 -9.37 21.04
C ASP A 145 3.97 -8.92 20.85
N HIS A 146 3.29 -9.50 19.85
CA HIS A 146 1.88 -9.19 19.55
C HIS A 146 0.97 -10.45 19.48
N PRO A 147 1.07 -11.40 20.42
CA PRO A 147 0.44 -12.73 20.31
C PRO A 147 -1.10 -12.71 20.26
N ARG A 148 -1.71 -11.70 20.90
CA ARG A 148 -3.18 -11.54 21.01
C ARG A 148 -3.79 -10.75 19.86
N SER A 149 -3.00 -10.26 18.91
CA SER A 149 -3.55 -9.51 17.80
C SER A 149 -4.08 -10.41 16.71
N THR A 150 -5.34 -10.18 16.37
CA THR A 150 -6.05 -10.80 15.26
C THR A 150 -6.30 -9.78 14.13
N ARG A 151 -5.86 -8.52 14.29
CA ARG A 151 -6.12 -7.47 13.29
C ARG A 151 -5.18 -7.61 12.08
N PRO A 152 -5.64 -7.32 10.86
CA PRO A 152 -4.78 -7.25 9.69
C PRO A 152 -3.72 -6.17 9.90
N LEU A 153 -2.44 -6.55 9.87
CA LEU A 153 -1.29 -5.65 10.02
C LEU A 153 -0.96 -4.92 8.71
N VAL A 154 -1.97 -4.53 7.95
CA VAL A 154 -1.76 -3.46 6.97
C VAL A 154 -1.91 -2.16 7.74
N ASP A 155 -0.98 -1.22 7.59
CA ASP A 155 -1.17 0.14 8.05
C ASP A 155 -2.54 0.66 7.56
N GLN A 156 -3.43 0.94 8.49
CA GLN A 156 -4.81 1.36 8.18
C GLN A 156 -4.83 2.71 7.45
N GLY A 157 -3.86 3.60 7.73
CA GLY A 157 -3.75 4.89 7.04
C GLY A 157 -3.55 4.68 5.54
N ARG A 158 -2.70 3.74 5.16
CA ARG A 158 -2.42 3.43 3.75
C ARG A 158 -3.58 2.76 3.04
N VAL A 159 -4.28 1.85 3.72
CA VAL A 159 -5.51 1.26 3.17
C VAL A 159 -6.54 2.35 2.89
N ARG A 160 -6.75 3.28 3.84
CA ARG A 160 -7.68 4.41 3.67
C ARG A 160 -7.26 5.34 2.53
N ALA A 161 -5.97 5.66 2.43
CA ALA A 161 -5.44 6.47 1.34
C ALA A 161 -5.68 5.81 -0.03
N TRP A 162 -5.47 4.50 -0.12
CA TRP A 162 -5.78 3.73 -1.33
C TRP A 162 -7.29 3.72 -1.63
N GLU A 163 -8.15 3.53 -0.63
CA GLU A 163 -9.61 3.58 -0.82
C GLU A 163 -10.09 4.96 -1.26
N GLN A 164 -9.47 6.04 -0.75
CA GLN A 164 -9.73 7.40 -1.20
C GLN A 164 -9.35 7.58 -2.67
N MET A 165 -8.14 7.16 -3.05
CA MET A 165 -7.68 7.22 -4.44
C MET A 165 -8.61 6.48 -5.40
N GLN A 166 -9.14 5.32 -5.00
CA GLN A 166 -10.13 4.60 -5.82
C GLN A 166 -11.41 5.42 -6.01
N ARG A 167 -11.97 6.00 -4.93
CA ARG A 167 -13.15 6.88 -5.02
C ARG A 167 -12.91 8.10 -5.88
N ASP A 168 -11.74 8.73 -5.76
CA ASP A 168 -11.39 9.89 -6.56
C ASP A 168 -11.30 9.52 -8.05
N THR A 169 -10.76 8.33 -8.34
CA THR A 169 -10.71 7.83 -9.72
C THR A 169 -12.12 7.54 -10.23
N GLU A 170 -12.94 6.80 -9.47
CA GLU A 170 -14.34 6.53 -9.83
C GLU A 170 -15.15 7.81 -10.06
N HIS A 171 -14.97 8.81 -9.20
CA HIS A 171 -15.57 10.13 -9.37
C HIS A 171 -15.11 10.78 -10.68
N ASN A 172 -13.81 10.74 -10.96
CA ASN A 172 -13.24 11.27 -12.20
C ASN A 172 -13.83 10.59 -13.44
N ASP A 173 -14.04 9.28 -13.46
CA ASP A 173 -14.64 8.64 -14.64
C ASP A 173 -16.11 8.96 -14.80
N ILE A 174 -16.86 9.08 -13.70
CA ILE A 174 -18.26 9.49 -13.74
C ILE A 174 -18.35 10.90 -14.35
N MET A 175 -17.50 11.81 -13.90
CA MET A 175 -17.44 13.18 -14.43
C MET A 175 -17.03 13.20 -15.90
N THR A 176 -16.00 12.43 -16.28
CA THR A 176 -15.54 12.30 -17.68
C THR A 176 -16.63 11.70 -18.56
N ALA A 177 -17.33 10.66 -18.11
CA ALA A 177 -18.44 10.03 -18.83
C ALA A 177 -19.66 10.95 -18.94
N ALA A 178 -19.87 11.82 -17.95
CA ALA A 178 -20.89 12.86 -17.98
C ALA A 178 -20.48 14.09 -18.82
N GLY A 179 -19.26 14.11 -19.39
CA GLY A 179 -18.73 15.26 -20.13
C GLY A 179 -18.48 16.49 -19.26
N LEU A 180 -18.38 16.31 -17.94
CA LEU A 180 -18.13 17.39 -16.99
C LEU A 180 -16.61 17.57 -16.79
N PRO A 181 -16.13 18.82 -16.62
CA PRO A 181 -14.72 19.07 -16.38
C PRO A 181 -14.27 18.42 -15.07
N THR A 182 -13.23 17.59 -15.16
CA THR A 182 -12.64 16.86 -14.06
C THR A 182 -11.48 17.65 -13.44
N GLY A 183 -11.78 18.43 -12.41
CA GLY A 183 -10.76 19.24 -11.73
C GLY A 183 -10.34 20.47 -12.56
N LEU A 184 -9.55 21.33 -11.92
CA LEU A 184 -9.20 22.68 -12.40
C LEU A 184 -8.27 22.62 -13.62
N GLU A 185 -8.79 22.26 -14.79
CA GLU A 185 -8.12 22.61 -16.04
C GLU A 185 -8.27 24.12 -16.21
N VAL A 186 -7.19 24.84 -15.92
CA VAL A 186 -7.00 26.21 -16.39
C VAL A 186 -6.95 26.11 -17.91
N PHE A 187 -8.10 26.29 -18.56
CA PHE A 187 -8.16 26.57 -19.99
C PHE A 187 -7.38 27.87 -20.20
N HIS A 188 -6.16 27.74 -20.71
CA HIS A 188 -5.43 28.88 -21.25
C HIS A 188 -6.04 29.16 -22.63
N GLU A 189 -7.23 29.75 -22.64
CA GLU A 189 -7.84 30.24 -23.86
C GLU A 189 -7.06 31.48 -24.29
N GLN A 190 -6.23 31.30 -25.32
CA GLN A 190 -5.40 32.35 -25.89
C GLN A 190 -6.28 33.29 -26.73
N LEU A 191 -6.95 34.23 -26.07
CA LEU A 191 -7.57 35.39 -26.71
C LEU A 191 -6.53 36.51 -26.84
N PRO A 192 -6.45 37.20 -27.99
CA PRO A 192 -5.44 38.22 -28.22
C PRO A 192 -5.81 39.51 -27.46
N ASP A 193 -4.78 40.10 -26.84
CA ASP A 193 -4.69 41.48 -26.36
C ASP A 193 -5.59 41.95 -25.20
N VAL A 194 -5.30 41.52 -23.95
CA VAL A 194 -5.57 42.35 -22.76
C VAL A 194 -4.47 42.16 -21.68
N PRO A 195 -3.89 43.23 -21.10
CA PRO A 195 -2.82 43.15 -20.10
C PRO A 195 -3.32 42.69 -18.71
N PRO A 196 -2.44 42.11 -17.88
CA PRO A 196 -2.86 41.31 -16.73
C PRO A 196 -3.39 42.19 -15.59
N ARG A 197 -4.71 42.14 -15.36
CA ARG A 197 -5.26 42.38 -14.03
C ARG A 197 -5.69 41.04 -13.46
N LEU A 198 -5.04 40.70 -12.36
CA LEU A 198 -5.30 39.54 -11.52
C LEU A 198 -6.79 39.49 -11.14
N VAL A 199 -7.58 38.65 -11.82
CA VAL A 199 -8.96 38.37 -11.40
C VAL A 199 -8.95 37.06 -10.62
N ILE A 200 -8.84 37.17 -9.29
CA ILE A 200 -9.08 36.05 -8.39
C ILE A 200 -10.60 35.96 -8.21
N PHE A 201 -11.23 34.99 -8.87
CA PHE A 201 -12.62 34.63 -8.56
C PHE A 201 -12.63 33.76 -7.29
N LEU A 202 -12.91 34.38 -6.15
CA LEU A 202 -13.36 33.66 -4.95
C LEU A 202 -14.82 33.24 -5.17
N TRP A 203 -15.04 32.02 -5.65
CA TRP A 203 -16.39 31.45 -5.65
C TRP A 203 -16.73 30.97 -4.24
N SER A 204 -17.58 31.73 -3.56
CA SER A 204 -18.18 31.37 -2.29
C SER A 204 -19.12 30.17 -2.48
N MET A 205 -18.81 29.07 -1.79
CA MET A 205 -19.63 27.87 -1.73
C MET A 205 -20.85 28.13 -0.83
N GLU A 206 -21.98 28.55 -1.39
CA GLU A 206 -23.25 28.60 -0.63
C GLU A 206 -24.48 28.54 -1.54
N TRP A 207 -24.98 27.33 -1.81
CA TRP A 207 -26.37 27.13 -2.19
C TRP A 207 -26.92 25.88 -1.51
N CYS A 208 -27.31 26.05 -0.25
CA CYS A 208 -28.27 25.19 0.41
C CYS A 208 -29.55 26.00 0.64
N LYS A 209 -30.66 25.47 0.11
CA LYS A 209 -32.07 25.68 0.52
C LYS A 209 -32.82 26.88 -0.07
N VAL A 210 -33.65 26.53 -1.05
CA VAL A 210 -35.01 27.05 -1.27
C VAL A 210 -35.78 27.10 0.06
N TYR A 211 -36.41 28.23 0.41
CA TYR A 211 -37.82 28.38 0.82
C TYR A 211 -38.16 29.83 1.26
N CYS A 212 -39.35 30.27 0.83
CA CYS A 212 -40.23 31.31 1.41
C CYS A 212 -39.91 32.82 1.24
N ILE A 213 -40.49 33.39 0.17
CA ILE A 213 -41.43 34.54 0.16
C ILE A 213 -41.54 35.32 1.50
N ILE A 214 -41.12 36.60 1.54
CA ILE A 214 -41.93 37.81 1.90
C ILE A 214 -41.26 39.07 1.30
N SER A 215 -42.07 39.95 0.71
CA SER A 215 -41.78 41.22 0.01
C SER A 215 -41.30 42.40 0.89
N PHE A 216 -40.39 43.25 0.34
CA PHE A 216 -40.19 44.74 0.41
C PHE A 216 -40.37 45.54 1.75
N PRO A 217 -39.92 46.83 1.90
CA PRO A 217 -39.19 47.73 0.98
C PRO A 217 -37.98 48.54 1.55
N ILE A 218 -37.12 49.00 0.63
CA ILE A 218 -36.54 50.36 0.45
C ILE A 218 -36.31 51.25 1.70
N HIS A 219 -35.04 51.58 1.99
CA HIS A 219 -34.50 52.97 1.97
C HIS A 219 -33.01 53.01 2.33
N PHE A 220 -32.14 53.33 1.37
CA PHE A 220 -30.79 53.83 1.65
C PHE A 220 -30.86 55.36 1.82
N ARG A 221 -30.38 55.86 2.96
CA ARG A 221 -30.05 57.27 3.16
C ARG A 221 -28.58 57.47 2.83
N ILE A 222 -28.31 58.33 1.85
CA ILE A 222 -26.98 58.88 1.54
C ILE A 222 -26.79 60.09 2.43
N VAL A 223 -25.67 60.19 3.15
CA VAL A 223 -25.08 61.47 3.55
C VAL A 223 -23.56 61.35 3.42
N SER A 224 -23.00 62.40 2.82
CA SER A 224 -21.61 62.64 2.40
C SER A 224 -20.58 62.67 3.51
#